data_AF-A0AAV0VPM6-F1
#
_entry.id   AF-A0AAV0VPM6-F1
#
_cell.length_a   1.000
_cell.length_b   1.000
_cell.length_c   1.000
_cell.angle_alpha   90.00
_cell.angle_beta   90.00
_cell.angle_gamma   90.00
#
_symmetry.space_group_name_H-M   'P 1'
#
loop_
_entity.id
_entity.type
_entity.pdbx_description
1 polymer ?
#
loop_
_entity_poly.entity_id
_entity_poly.type
_entity_poly.pdbx_seq_one_letter_code
_entity_poly.pdbx_strand_id
1 'polypeptide(L)'
;MASNKPGTSGLGVQRSYKDDISSRIFNTEWIEKFLCIEGKKSRPTCLVCNSVIAVPKKCNVQRHYNNHNDIIEKYPEGSVKRTEYIKKKTINSLLTQQSIFTNQSNEKKDMVLTSYEIAFLLAKCGKPYSDGEIIKKSFDIFAKNANDSKISTYVNDISLSRNTIISFSRMTFIKNKYRTKLTNYHLKNLMLLSSTKLKPNYEEIISMKQIQHT
;
A
#
# COMPACT_ATOMS: atom_id res chain seq x y z
N MET A 1 3.37 -63.94 31.51
CA MET A 1 4.58 -63.11 31.69
C MET A 1 5.17 -62.83 30.31
N ALA A 2 4.93 -61.62 29.78
CA ALA A 2 5.52 -61.16 28.52
C ALA A 2 6.15 -59.79 28.80
N SER A 3 7.47 -59.76 28.74
CA SER A 3 8.33 -58.62 29.02
C SER A 3 8.42 -57.70 27.80
N ASN A 4 7.90 -56.47 27.94
CA ASN A 4 8.09 -55.38 26.97
C ASN A 4 9.26 -54.49 27.41
N LYS A 5 10.27 -54.36 26.53
CA LYS A 5 11.34 -53.36 26.62
C LYS A 5 10.82 -52.00 26.13
N PRO A 6 11.16 -50.86 26.78
CA PRO A 6 10.88 -49.54 26.22
C PRO A 6 11.94 -49.14 25.18
N GLY A 7 11.47 -48.68 24.03
CA GLY A 7 12.28 -48.06 22.98
C GLY A 7 12.81 -46.69 23.38
N THR A 8 14.02 -46.39 22.93
CA THR A 8 14.75 -45.15 23.14
C THR A 8 14.17 -44.01 22.29
N SER A 9 13.60 -43.00 22.94
CA SER A 9 13.24 -41.73 22.31
C SER A 9 14.47 -40.83 22.22
N GLY A 10 14.86 -40.50 20.98
CA GLY A 10 15.95 -39.59 20.67
C GLY A 10 15.71 -38.17 21.21
N LEU A 11 16.79 -37.57 21.70
CA LEU A 11 16.90 -36.24 22.28
C LEU A 11 16.35 -35.14 21.35
N GLY A 12 15.27 -34.49 21.75
CA GLY A 12 14.80 -33.25 21.14
C GLY A 12 15.66 -32.07 21.60
N VAL A 13 16.44 -31.49 20.69
CA VAL A 13 17.18 -30.25 20.94
C VAL A 13 16.18 -29.11 21.19
N GLN A 14 16.14 -28.59 22.41
CA GLN A 14 15.35 -27.40 22.74
C GLN A 14 15.96 -26.17 22.06
N ARG A 15 15.28 -25.63 21.05
CA ARG A 15 15.65 -24.36 20.41
C ARG A 15 15.23 -23.19 21.31
N SER A 16 16.13 -22.22 21.51
CA SER A 16 15.83 -21.06 22.36
C SER A 16 14.89 -20.08 21.64
N TYR A 17 14.09 -19.34 22.42
CA TYR A 17 13.15 -18.33 21.90
C TYR A 17 13.83 -17.25 21.02
N LYS A 18 15.11 -16.95 21.26
CA LYS A 18 15.88 -15.96 20.49
C LYS A 18 16.25 -16.47 19.09
N ASP A 19 16.54 -17.76 18.94
CA ASP A 19 16.84 -18.40 17.63
C ASP A 19 15.59 -18.44 16.74
N ASP A 20 14.43 -18.51 17.38
CA ASP A 20 13.12 -18.60 16.74
C ASP A 20 12.64 -17.25 16.17
N ILE A 21 13.20 -16.12 16.62
CA ILE A 21 12.91 -14.77 16.09
C ILE A 21 13.75 -14.49 14.85
N SER A 22 15.05 -14.81 14.89
CA SER A 22 15.97 -14.71 13.74
C SER A 22 15.48 -15.55 12.55
N SER A 23 14.97 -16.75 12.82
CA SER A 23 14.41 -17.63 11.78
C SER A 23 13.06 -17.17 11.19
N ARG A 24 12.46 -16.10 11.73
CA ARG A 24 11.19 -15.50 11.29
C ARG A 24 11.39 -14.14 10.61
N ILE A 25 12.62 -13.84 10.17
CA ILE A 25 12.90 -12.66 9.35
C ILE A 25 12.95 -13.10 7.88
N PHE A 26 12.47 -12.23 6.99
CA PHE A 26 12.55 -12.47 5.56
C PHE A 26 14.01 -12.52 5.09
N ASN A 27 14.37 -13.53 4.30
CA ASN A 27 15.72 -13.64 3.72
C ASN A 27 15.68 -13.22 2.24
N THR A 28 16.55 -12.29 1.85
CA THR A 28 16.64 -11.74 0.49
C THR A 28 17.00 -12.79 -0.57
N GLU A 29 17.68 -13.88 -0.20
CA GLU A 29 17.94 -15.00 -1.11
C GLU A 29 16.65 -15.65 -1.62
N TRP A 30 15.54 -15.52 -0.89
CA TRP A 30 14.25 -16.09 -1.31
C TRP A 30 13.67 -15.41 -2.55
N ILE A 31 14.16 -14.22 -2.90
CA ILE A 31 13.79 -13.52 -4.14
C ILE A 31 14.25 -14.34 -5.33
N GLU A 32 15.55 -14.68 -5.37
CA GLU A 32 16.12 -15.43 -6.49
C GLU A 32 15.80 -16.92 -6.38
N LYS A 33 15.86 -17.53 -5.19
CA LYS A 33 15.64 -18.98 -5.02
C LYS A 33 14.18 -19.40 -5.13
N PHE A 34 13.26 -18.60 -4.61
CA PHE A 34 11.85 -18.99 -4.43
C PHE A 34 10.84 -18.01 -5.03
N LEU A 35 11.29 -17.02 -5.81
CA LEU A 35 10.44 -15.99 -6.41
C LEU A 35 9.52 -15.31 -5.38
N CYS A 36 10.06 -15.03 -4.18
CA CYS A 36 9.31 -14.40 -3.10
C CYS A 36 9.91 -13.05 -2.72
N ILE A 37 9.08 -12.02 -2.52
CA ILE A 37 9.50 -10.68 -2.09
C ILE A 37 9.01 -10.37 -0.68
N GLU A 38 9.60 -9.37 -0.03
CA GLU A 38 9.20 -8.95 1.31
C GLU A 38 7.87 -8.17 1.28
N GLY A 39 6.83 -8.78 1.85
CA GLY A 39 5.50 -8.21 2.01
C GLY A 39 5.38 -7.29 3.23
N LYS A 40 4.15 -7.06 3.71
CA LYS A 40 3.91 -6.28 4.93
C LYS A 40 4.37 -7.10 6.16
N LYS A 41 4.93 -6.44 7.18
CA LYS A 41 5.41 -7.09 8.42
C LYS A 41 6.38 -8.25 8.15
N SER A 42 7.25 -8.11 7.15
CA SER A 42 8.25 -9.12 6.74
C SER A 42 7.68 -10.48 6.33
N ARG A 43 6.40 -10.54 5.94
CA ARG A 43 5.79 -11.77 5.42
C ARG A 43 6.16 -11.98 3.94
N PRO A 44 6.64 -13.15 3.52
CA PRO A 44 6.98 -13.40 2.13
C PRO A 44 5.73 -13.35 1.24
N THR A 45 5.83 -12.73 0.08
CA THR A 45 4.78 -12.69 -0.94
C THR A 45 5.30 -13.33 -2.22
N CYS A 46 4.58 -14.31 -2.76
CA CYS A 46 4.99 -15.01 -3.98
C CYS A 46 4.75 -14.13 -5.23
N LEU A 47 5.74 -14.01 -6.12
CA LEU A 47 5.63 -13.24 -7.37
C LEU A 47 4.82 -13.96 -8.46
N VAL A 48 4.62 -15.27 -8.33
CA VAL A 48 3.86 -16.08 -9.29
C VAL A 48 2.37 -15.84 -9.11
N CYS A 49 1.85 -16.14 -7.91
CA CYS A 49 0.42 -16.12 -7.59
C CYS A 49 -0.02 -15.02 -6.63
N ASN A 50 0.88 -14.11 -6.21
CA ASN A 50 0.61 -13.01 -5.27
C ASN A 50 0.13 -13.43 -3.87
N SER A 51 0.21 -14.72 -3.53
CA SER A 51 -0.19 -15.21 -2.21
C SER A 51 0.82 -14.80 -1.12
N VAL A 52 0.31 -14.49 0.07
CA VAL A 52 1.12 -14.13 1.24
C VAL A 52 1.37 -15.36 2.10
N ILE A 53 2.65 -15.66 2.36
CA ILE A 53 3.07 -16.74 3.24
C ILE A 53 3.06 -16.20 4.67
N ALA A 54 2.16 -16.74 5.50
CA ALA A 54 1.89 -16.18 6.83
C ALA A 54 3.12 -16.20 7.76
N VAL A 55 3.94 -17.24 7.65
CA VAL A 55 5.11 -17.47 8.50
C VAL A 55 6.38 -17.48 7.64
N PRO A 56 7.28 -16.49 7.81
CA PRO A 56 8.57 -16.37 7.10
C PRO A 56 9.54 -17.47 7.56
N LYS A 57 9.33 -18.70 7.11
CA LYS A 57 10.24 -19.83 7.32
C LYS A 57 10.60 -20.43 5.97
N LYS A 58 11.87 -20.79 5.79
CA LYS A 58 12.38 -21.40 4.54
C LYS A 58 11.53 -22.58 4.08
N CYS A 59 11.13 -23.47 4.99
CA CYS A 59 10.29 -24.63 4.65
C CYS A 59 8.92 -24.24 4.07
N ASN A 60 8.30 -23.18 4.58
CA ASN A 60 7.01 -22.71 4.08
C ASN A 60 7.14 -22.07 2.70
N VAL A 61 8.19 -21.27 2.50
CA VAL A 61 8.50 -20.62 1.23
C VAL A 61 8.84 -21.64 0.16
N GLN A 62 9.70 -22.61 0.47
CA GLN A 62 10.05 -23.71 -0.42
C GLN A 62 8.82 -24.54 -0.81
N ARG A 63 8.02 -24.97 0.17
CA ARG A 63 6.83 -25.77 -0.10
C ARG A 63 5.86 -25.03 -1.02
N HIS A 64 5.69 -23.73 -0.80
CA HIS A 64 4.87 -22.90 -1.66
C HIS A 64 5.44 -22.81 -3.08
N TYR A 65 6.76 -22.58 -3.21
CA TYR A 65 7.43 -22.49 -4.50
C TYR A 65 7.29 -23.78 -5.33
N ASN A 66 7.40 -24.94 -4.69
CA ASN A 66 7.29 -26.24 -5.35
C ASN A 66 5.88 -26.54 -5.92
N ASN A 67 4.87 -25.72 -5.63
CA ASN A 67 3.55 -25.84 -6.26
C ASN A 67 3.49 -25.17 -7.65
N HIS A 68 4.52 -24.42 -8.04
CA HIS A 68 4.60 -23.69 -9.32
C HIS A 68 5.55 -24.38 -10.30
N ASN A 69 5.30 -25.67 -10.59
CA ASN A 69 6.17 -26.52 -11.42
C ASN A 69 6.43 -25.94 -12.81
N ASP A 70 5.39 -25.37 -13.44
CA ASP A 70 5.45 -24.72 -14.75
C ASP A 70 6.41 -23.53 -14.77
N ILE A 71 6.46 -22.76 -13.68
CA ILE A 71 7.37 -21.62 -13.54
C ILE A 71 8.80 -22.09 -13.25
N ILE A 72 8.97 -23.14 -12.46
CA ILE A 72 10.28 -23.72 -12.15
C ILE A 72 10.98 -24.17 -13.43
N GLU A 73 10.26 -24.90 -14.29
CA GLU A 73 10.80 -25.40 -15.56
C GLU A 73 11.10 -24.26 -16.53
N LYS A 74 10.21 -23.27 -16.63
CA LYS A 74 10.34 -22.16 -17.57
C LYS A 74 11.40 -21.12 -17.19
N TYR A 75 11.66 -20.95 -15.89
CA TYR A 75 12.57 -19.93 -15.35
C TYR A 75 13.52 -20.53 -14.30
N PRO A 76 14.52 -21.33 -14.72
CA PRO A 76 15.46 -21.96 -13.80
C PRO A 76 16.30 -20.93 -13.03
N GLU A 77 16.73 -21.30 -11.83
CA GLU A 77 17.54 -20.47 -10.93
C GLU A 77 18.82 -19.96 -11.63
N GLY A 78 19.14 -18.67 -11.45
CA GLY A 78 20.33 -18.06 -12.06
C GLY A 78 20.23 -17.77 -13.56
N SER A 79 19.13 -18.14 -14.22
CA SER A 79 18.94 -17.80 -15.63
C SER A 79 18.61 -16.32 -15.84
N VAL A 80 19.06 -15.77 -16.97
CA VAL A 80 18.72 -14.38 -17.37
C VAL A 80 17.20 -14.19 -17.40
N LYS A 81 16.45 -15.17 -17.95
CA LYS A 81 14.98 -15.15 -18.00
C LYS A 81 14.34 -15.01 -16.62
N ARG A 82 14.94 -15.60 -15.58
CA ARG A 82 14.45 -15.50 -14.21
C ARG A 82 14.67 -14.10 -13.63
N THR A 83 15.84 -13.52 -13.86
CA THR A 83 16.13 -12.14 -13.40
C THR A 83 15.18 -11.13 -14.05
N GLU A 84 14.89 -11.29 -15.35
CA GLU A 84 13.92 -10.48 -16.08
C GLU A 84 12.49 -10.69 -15.56
N TYR A 85 12.10 -11.93 -15.26
CA TYR A 85 10.81 -12.25 -14.66
C TYR A 85 10.62 -11.55 -13.32
N ILE A 86 11.62 -11.63 -12.43
CA ILE A 86 11.59 -10.99 -11.11
C ILE A 86 11.48 -9.47 -11.25
N LYS A 87 12.29 -8.86 -12.13
CA LYS A 87 12.22 -7.41 -12.41
C LYS A 87 10.83 -7.03 -12.91
N LYS A 88 10.31 -7.72 -13.92
CA LYS A 88 9.00 -7.45 -14.54
C LYS A 88 7.85 -7.57 -13.55
N LYS A 89 7.81 -8.65 -12.75
CA LYS A 89 6.76 -8.87 -11.75
C LYS A 89 6.81 -7.84 -10.62
N THR A 90 8.00 -7.50 -10.16
CA THR A 90 8.19 -6.46 -9.13
C THR A 90 7.75 -5.09 -9.64
N ILE A 91 8.13 -4.71 -10.86
CA ILE A 91 7.70 -3.46 -11.50
C ILE A 91 6.18 -3.44 -11.67
N ASN A 92 5.57 -4.52 -12.15
CA ASN A 92 4.11 -4.57 -12.31
C ASN A 92 3.38 -4.44 -10.96
N SER A 93 3.89 -5.08 -9.90
CA SER A 93 3.35 -4.91 -8.54
C SER A 93 3.43 -3.45 -8.09
N LEU A 94 4.55 -2.78 -8.37
CA LEU A 94 4.75 -1.36 -8.08
C LEU A 94 3.78 -0.47 -8.86
N LEU A 95 3.69 -0.66 -10.18
CA LEU A 95 2.77 0.09 -11.05
C LEU A 95 1.32 -0.13 -10.60
N THR A 96 0.98 -1.32 -10.13
CA THR A 96 -0.36 -1.62 -9.57
C THR A 96 -0.58 -0.87 -8.25
N GLN A 97 0.43 -0.74 -7.39
CA GLN A 97 0.32 0.10 -6.19
C GLN A 97 0.19 1.58 -6.54
N GLN A 98 0.92 2.04 -7.55
CA GLN A 98 0.91 3.42 -8.02
C GLN A 98 -0.35 3.76 -8.83
N SER A 99 -1.03 2.78 -9.42
CA SER A 99 -2.23 3.01 -10.23
C SER A 99 -3.40 3.58 -9.44
N ILE A 100 -3.38 3.46 -8.11
CA ILE A 100 -4.32 4.14 -7.20
C ILE A 100 -4.32 5.66 -7.43
N PHE A 101 -3.18 6.25 -7.80
CA PHE A 101 -3.06 7.69 -8.07
C PHE A 101 -3.41 8.08 -9.50
N THR A 102 -3.49 7.14 -10.43
CA THR A 102 -3.84 7.39 -11.84
C THR A 102 -5.29 7.04 -12.16
N ASN A 103 -5.88 6.09 -11.43
CA ASN A 103 -7.24 5.62 -11.62
C ASN A 103 -8.27 6.42 -10.81
N GLN A 104 -7.96 7.67 -10.46
CA GLN A 104 -8.93 8.56 -9.84
C GLN A 104 -10.03 8.87 -10.86
N SER A 105 -11.21 8.29 -10.69
CA SER A 105 -12.35 8.57 -11.56
C SER A 105 -12.65 10.07 -11.52
N ASN A 106 -12.73 10.68 -12.70
CA ASN A 106 -13.08 12.09 -12.83
C ASN A 106 -14.54 12.37 -12.45
N GLU A 107 -15.36 11.32 -12.36
CA GLU A 107 -16.82 11.38 -12.23
C GLU A 107 -17.32 12.09 -10.96
N LYS A 108 -16.48 12.28 -9.93
CA LYS A 108 -16.89 12.91 -8.66
C LYS A 108 -16.05 14.12 -8.25
N LYS A 109 -15.27 14.69 -9.17
CA LYS A 109 -14.39 15.84 -8.87
C LYS A 109 -15.15 17.03 -8.30
N ASP A 110 -16.30 17.33 -8.88
CA ASP A 110 -17.12 18.48 -8.48
C ASP A 110 -17.67 18.29 -7.05
N MET A 111 -18.12 17.08 -6.69
CA MET A 111 -18.62 16.80 -5.33
C MET A 111 -17.52 16.90 -4.26
N VAL A 112 -16.29 16.49 -4.60
CA VAL A 112 -15.13 16.66 -3.73
C VAL A 112 -14.76 18.14 -3.58
N LEU A 113 -14.81 18.91 -4.68
CA LEU A 113 -14.57 20.36 -4.64
C LEU A 113 -15.61 21.07 -3.76
N THR A 114 -16.90 20.77 -3.93
CA THR A 114 -17.98 21.28 -3.09
C THR A 114 -17.74 20.98 -1.61
N SER A 115 -17.32 19.74 -1.29
CA SER A 115 -17.02 19.35 0.09
C SER A 115 -15.85 20.15 0.67
N TYR A 116 -14.83 20.44 -0.14
CA TYR A 116 -13.69 21.26 0.25
C TYR A 116 -14.09 22.73 0.49
N GLU A 117 -14.93 23.31 -0.37
CA GLU A 117 -15.41 24.68 -0.22
C GLU A 117 -16.28 24.85 1.03
N ILE A 118 -17.15 23.90 1.33
CA ILE A 118 -17.95 23.87 2.57
C ILE A 118 -17.02 23.81 3.79
N ALA A 119 -16.01 22.94 3.77
CA ALA A 119 -15.04 22.85 4.86
C ALA A 119 -14.27 24.18 5.06
N PHE A 120 -13.88 24.83 3.96
CA PHE A 120 -13.23 26.14 4.01
C PHE A 120 -14.14 27.22 4.60
N LEU A 121 -15.41 27.24 4.22
CA LEU A 121 -16.39 28.19 4.76
C LEU A 121 -16.60 27.97 6.26
N LEU A 122 -16.75 26.73 6.71
CA LEU A 122 -16.86 26.38 8.14
C LEU A 122 -15.65 26.87 8.93
N ALA A 123 -14.44 26.62 8.43
CA ALA A 123 -13.21 27.07 9.06
C ALA A 123 -13.11 28.61 9.11
N LYS A 124 -13.48 29.30 8.01
CA LYS A 124 -13.49 30.77 7.95
C LYS A 124 -14.48 31.38 8.95
N CYS A 125 -15.62 30.73 9.15
CA CYS A 125 -16.65 31.15 10.10
C CYS A 125 -16.38 30.69 11.56
N GLY A 126 -15.28 29.98 11.82
CA GLY A 126 -14.95 29.47 13.16
C GLY A 126 -15.93 28.42 13.69
N LYS A 127 -16.61 27.70 12.80
CA LYS A 127 -17.61 26.69 13.18
C LYS A 127 -16.96 25.33 13.45
N PRO A 128 -17.52 24.53 14.37
CA PRO A 128 -16.98 23.21 14.66
C PRO A 128 -17.15 22.27 13.45
N TYR A 129 -16.18 21.37 13.26
CA TYR A 129 -16.18 20.45 12.12
C TYR A 129 -17.34 19.45 12.12
N SER A 130 -18.00 19.25 13.26
CA SER A 130 -19.24 18.47 13.37
C SER A 130 -20.39 19.08 12.59
N ASP A 131 -20.37 20.39 12.32
CA ASP A 131 -21.46 21.08 11.61
C ASP A 131 -21.58 20.63 10.15
N GLY A 132 -20.55 19.98 9.60
CA GLY A 132 -20.64 19.32 8.29
C GLY A 132 -21.76 18.26 8.22
N GLU A 133 -22.01 17.54 9.33
CA GLU A 133 -23.11 16.56 9.39
C GLU A 133 -24.47 17.25 9.43
N ILE A 134 -24.56 18.42 10.05
CA ILE A 134 -25.78 19.24 10.06
C ILE A 134 -26.08 19.73 8.64
N ILE A 135 -25.07 20.26 7.94
CA ILE A 135 -25.20 20.71 6.55
C ILE A 135 -25.66 19.56 5.64
N LYS A 136 -25.11 18.35 5.82
CA LYS A 136 -25.55 17.18 5.03
C LYS A 136 -27.02 16.83 5.29
N LYS A 137 -27.46 16.83 6.55
CA LYS A 137 -28.87 16.63 6.91
C LYS A 137 -29.78 17.71 6.32
N SER A 138 -29.33 18.97 6.31
CA SER A 138 -30.09 20.07 5.69
C SER A 138 -30.30 19.84 4.19
N PHE A 139 -29.27 19.38 3.48
CA PHE A 139 -29.39 19.01 2.08
C PHE A 139 -30.29 17.79 1.85
N ASP A 140 -30.27 16.79 2.73
CA ASP A 140 -31.18 15.66 2.65
C ASP A 140 -32.66 16.08 2.79
N ILE A 141 -32.96 17.00 3.72
CA ILE A 141 -34.31 17.57 3.89
C ILE A 141 -34.73 18.32 2.61
N PHE A 142 -33.82 19.14 2.07
CA PHE A 142 -34.06 19.87 0.84
C PHE A 142 -34.33 18.93 -0.34
N ALA A 143 -33.51 17.89 -0.53
CA ALA A 143 -33.65 16.92 -1.60
C ALA A 143 -35.00 16.17 -1.52
N LYS A 144 -35.42 15.79 -0.30
CA LYS A 144 -36.73 15.15 -0.07
C LYS A 144 -37.89 16.06 -0.46
N ASN A 145 -37.83 17.35 -0.11
CA ASN A 145 -38.89 18.30 -0.42
C ASN A 145 -38.90 18.72 -1.90
N ALA A 146 -37.74 18.77 -2.56
CA ALA A 146 -37.61 19.08 -3.97
C ALA A 146 -38.10 17.95 -4.89
N ASN A 147 -38.20 16.71 -4.37
CA ASN A 147 -38.67 15.52 -5.06
C ASN A 147 -37.90 15.20 -6.37
N ASP A 148 -36.61 15.55 -6.43
CA ASP A 148 -35.71 15.26 -7.55
C ASP A 148 -34.68 14.20 -7.16
N SER A 149 -34.66 13.09 -7.90
CA SER A 149 -33.75 11.98 -7.67
C SER A 149 -32.28 12.34 -7.92
N LYS A 150 -31.99 13.28 -8.83
CA LYS A 150 -30.62 13.73 -9.14
C LYS A 150 -30.01 14.50 -7.97
N ILE A 151 -30.78 15.36 -7.32
CA ILE A 151 -30.34 16.12 -6.14
C ILE A 151 -29.96 15.16 -5.02
N SER A 152 -30.79 14.14 -4.78
CA SER A 152 -30.51 13.10 -3.80
C SER A 152 -29.18 12.37 -4.08
N THR A 153 -28.88 12.06 -5.35
CA THR A 153 -27.58 11.46 -5.74
C THR A 153 -26.42 12.39 -5.41
N TYR A 154 -26.49 13.68 -5.75
CA TYR A 154 -25.42 14.64 -5.45
C TYR A 154 -25.17 14.79 -3.95
N VAL A 155 -26.23 14.90 -3.14
CA VAL A 155 -26.10 15.02 -1.67
C VAL A 155 -25.44 13.79 -1.07
N ASN A 156 -25.75 12.60 -1.58
CA ASN A 156 -25.10 11.36 -1.15
C ASN A 156 -23.61 11.34 -1.49
N ASP A 157 -23.23 11.81 -2.68
CA ASP A 157 -21.84 11.85 -3.14
C ASP A 157 -20.97 12.89 -2.41
N ILE A 158 -21.56 14.00 -1.92
CA ILE A 158 -20.82 15.01 -1.14
C ILE A 158 -20.41 14.42 0.22
N SER A 159 -19.12 14.47 0.55
CA SER A 159 -18.58 13.91 1.79
C SER A 159 -18.36 14.99 2.85
N LEU A 160 -19.31 15.14 3.79
CA LEU A 160 -19.26 16.15 4.87
C LEU A 160 -19.06 15.55 6.27
N SER A 161 -18.47 14.35 6.37
CA SER A 161 -18.14 13.77 7.68
C SER A 161 -17.15 14.68 8.43
N ARG A 162 -17.21 14.68 9.77
CA ARG A 162 -16.25 15.43 10.60
C ARG A 162 -14.80 15.21 10.18
N ASN A 163 -14.42 13.96 9.92
CA ASN A 163 -13.06 13.60 9.50
C ASN A 163 -12.69 14.17 8.14
N THR A 164 -13.64 14.19 7.20
CA THR A 164 -13.46 14.80 5.87
C THR A 164 -13.25 16.30 5.98
N ILE A 165 -14.11 16.99 6.75
CA ILE A 165 -14.02 18.44 6.98
C ILE A 165 -12.69 18.81 7.67
N ILE A 166 -12.26 18.05 8.67
CA ILE A 166 -10.95 18.20 9.32
C ILE A 166 -9.82 18.07 8.28
N SER A 167 -9.88 17.03 7.46
CA SER A 167 -8.84 16.74 6.48
C SER A 167 -8.71 17.86 5.46
N PHE A 168 -9.83 18.37 4.92
CA PHE A 168 -9.83 19.49 3.99
C PHE A 168 -9.37 20.80 4.64
N SER A 169 -9.82 21.11 5.85
CA SER A 169 -9.38 22.30 6.57
C SER A 169 -7.87 22.30 6.83
N ARG A 170 -7.33 21.16 7.27
CA ARG A 170 -5.87 20.98 7.44
C ARG A 170 -5.13 21.10 6.12
N MET A 171 -5.68 20.55 5.04
CA MET A 171 -5.10 20.65 3.71
C MET A 171 -5.03 22.10 3.24
N THR A 172 -6.08 22.91 3.48
CA THR A 172 -6.06 24.35 3.18
C THR A 172 -4.93 25.06 3.95
N PHE A 173 -4.81 24.79 5.25
CA PHE A 173 -3.76 25.38 6.08
C PHE A 173 -2.35 25.01 5.57
N ILE A 174 -2.11 23.73 5.29
CA ILE A 174 -0.82 23.23 4.78
C ILE A 174 -0.53 23.84 3.41
N LYS A 175 -1.51 23.85 2.50
CA LYS A 175 -1.35 24.45 1.16
C LYS A 175 -0.99 25.92 1.26
N ASN A 176 -1.63 26.69 2.14
CA ASN A 176 -1.30 28.11 2.33
C ASN A 176 0.12 28.29 2.90
N LYS A 177 0.53 27.46 3.86
CA LYS A 177 1.86 27.53 4.48
C LYS A 177 3.01 27.23 3.49
N TYR A 178 2.81 26.29 2.57
CA TYR A 178 3.87 25.82 1.66
C TYR A 178 3.62 26.17 0.18
N ARG A 179 2.64 27.03 -0.12
CA ARG A 179 2.19 27.32 -1.51
C ARG A 179 3.32 27.74 -2.44
N THR A 180 4.29 28.49 -1.91
CA THR A 180 5.43 29.02 -2.67
C THR A 180 6.54 27.99 -2.91
N LYS A 181 6.54 26.86 -2.18
CA LYS A 181 7.60 25.84 -2.22
C LYS A 181 7.13 24.49 -2.76
N LEU A 182 5.83 24.21 -2.69
CA LEU A 182 5.28 22.89 -2.98
C LEU A 182 4.24 22.97 -4.10
N THR A 183 4.64 22.57 -5.31
CA THR A 183 3.75 22.47 -6.47
C THR A 183 2.91 21.19 -6.40
N ASN A 184 1.83 21.13 -7.18
CA ASN A 184 1.04 19.90 -7.33
C ASN A 184 1.90 18.72 -7.85
N TYR A 185 2.89 19.02 -8.68
CA TYR A 185 3.85 18.02 -9.16
C TYR A 185 4.70 17.45 -8.01
N HIS A 186 5.21 18.31 -7.12
CA HIS A 186 5.95 17.87 -5.93
C HIS A 186 5.08 16.97 -5.03
N LEU A 187 3.81 17.34 -4.80
CA LEU A 187 2.87 16.55 -4.01
C LEU A 187 2.60 15.17 -4.63
N LYS A 188 2.36 15.12 -5.95
CA LYS A 188 2.15 13.86 -6.68
C LYS A 188 3.35 12.94 -6.54
N ASN A 189 4.56 13.46 -6.72
CA ASN A 189 5.78 12.67 -6.60
C ASN A 189 6.04 12.19 -5.18
N LEU A 190 5.84 13.04 -4.16
CA LEU A 190 5.99 12.65 -2.76
C LEU A 190 5.00 11.55 -2.36
N MET A 191 3.73 11.66 -2.79
CA MET A 191 2.74 10.61 -2.57
C MET A 191 3.14 9.30 -3.27
N LEU A 192 3.58 9.39 -4.54
CA LEU A 192 4.06 8.24 -5.28
C LEU A 192 5.21 7.56 -4.54
N LEU A 193 6.23 8.32 -4.12
CA LEU A 193 7.37 7.82 -3.34
C LEU A 193 6.92 7.16 -2.02
N SER A 194 6.03 7.81 -1.26
CA SER A 194 5.54 7.28 0.02
C SER A 194 4.74 5.98 -0.13
N SER A 195 4.09 5.79 -1.27
CA SER A 195 3.34 4.56 -1.59
C SER A 195 4.22 3.42 -2.09
N THR A 196 5.47 3.73 -2.45
CA THR A 196 6.43 2.75 -2.96
C THR A 196 7.32 2.23 -1.85
N LYS A 197 7.59 0.92 -1.84
CA LYS A 197 8.59 0.31 -0.95
C LYS A 197 10.02 0.40 -1.50
N LEU A 198 10.22 1.13 -2.60
CA LEU A 198 11.54 1.31 -3.17
C LEU A 198 12.34 2.26 -2.28
N LYS A 199 13.52 1.82 -1.87
CA LYS A 199 14.55 2.75 -1.39
C LYS A 199 15.18 3.36 -2.64
N PRO A 200 15.06 4.67 -2.88
CA PRO A 200 15.74 5.31 -4.00
C PRO A 200 17.24 5.05 -3.89
N ASN A 201 17.88 4.66 -5.00
CA ASN A 201 19.33 4.54 -5.05
C ASN A 201 19.92 5.95 -5.17
N TYR A 202 20.15 6.59 -4.03
CA TYR A 202 20.59 7.98 -3.99
C TYR A 202 21.96 8.18 -4.64
N GLU A 203 22.86 7.20 -4.54
CA GLU A 203 24.21 7.30 -5.13
C GLU A 203 24.15 7.42 -6.67
N GLU A 204 23.30 6.62 -7.30
CA GLU A 204 23.09 6.64 -8.76
C GLU A 204 22.37 7.92 -9.23
N ILE A 205 21.42 8.42 -8.44
CA ILE A 205 20.72 9.68 -8.76
C ILE A 205 21.68 10.88 -8.65
N ILE A 206 22.57 10.87 -7.65
CA ILE A 206 23.56 11.93 -7.45
C ILE A 206 24.60 11.90 -8.59
N SER A 207 25.07 10.72 -9.00
CA SER A 207 26.02 10.61 -10.11
C SER A 207 25.43 11.08 -11.44
N MET A 208 24.16 10.79 -11.73
CA MET A 208 23.46 11.29 -12.92
C MET A 208 23.33 12.81 -12.95
N LYS A 209 23.18 13.46 -11.78
CA LYS A 209 22.99 14.91 -11.70
C LYS A 209 24.28 15.70 -11.92
N GLN A 210 25.43 15.11 -11.63
CA GLN A 210 26.74 15.72 -11.90
C GLN A 210 27.07 15.75 -13.40
N ILE A 211 26.52 14.83 -14.20
CA ILE A 211 26.75 14.75 -15.65
C ILE A 211 26.01 15.87 -16.42
N GLN A 212 24.97 16.47 -15.85
CA GLN A 212 24.20 17.53 -16.53
C GLN A 212 24.78 18.95 -16.37
N HIS A 213 25.93 19.09 -15.69
CA HIS A 213 26.63 20.37 -15.48
C HIS A 213 27.99 20.47 -16.18
N THR A 214 28.25 19.62 -17.17
CA THR A 214 29.36 19.76 -18.13
C THR A 214 28.82 20.05 -19.52
#